data_AF-A0A2A2HSU7-F1
#
_entry.id   AF-A0A2A2HSU7-F1
#
_cell.length_a   1.000
_cell.length_b   1.000
_cell.length_c   1.000
_cell.angle_alpha   90.00
_cell.angle_beta   90.00
_cell.angle_gamma   90.00
#
_symmetry.space_group_name_H-M   'P 1'
#
loop_
_entity.id
_entity.type
_entity.pdbx_description
1 polymer ?
#
loop_
_entity_poly.entity_id
_entity_poly.type
_entity_poly.pdbx_seq_one_letter_code
_entity_poly.pdbx_strand_id
1 'polypeptide(L)' 'MPIAHIMASGMTGIRAAGDLVARMEFSKNMRIGEAKEYVAKKLGVDKMDLVDEHVMRELREELDIGV' A
#
# COMPACT_ATOMS: atom_id res chain seq x y z
N MET A 1 -6.85 15.13 3.35
CA MET A 1 -5.60 14.34 3.28
C MET A 1 -5.47 13.31 2.13
N PRO A 2 -6.42 13.10 1.16
CA PRO A 2 -6.19 12.11 0.09
C PRO A 2 -5.04 12.48 -0.88
N ILE A 3 -4.98 13.75 -1.31
CA ILE A 3 -4.05 14.20 -2.36
C ILE A 3 -2.58 14.05 -1.94
N ALA A 4 -2.23 14.46 -0.71
CA ALA A 4 -0.86 14.35 -0.22
C ALA A 4 -0.39 12.89 -0.14
N HIS A 5 -1.24 11.96 0.28
CA HIS A 5 -0.91 10.54 0.35
C HIS A 5 -0.76 9.91 -1.04
N ILE A 6 -1.66 10.27 -1.98
CA ILE A 6 -1.61 9.82 -3.38
C ILE A 6 -0.30 10.28 -4.03
N MET A 7 0.07 11.55 -3.84
CA MET A 7 1.27 12.12 -4.46
C MET A 7 2.57 11.66 -3.79
N ALA A 8 2.60 11.51 -2.46
CA ALA A 8 3.83 11.20 -1.74
C ALA A 8 4.22 9.71 -1.80
N SER A 9 3.26 8.78 -1.83
CA SER A 9 3.54 7.34 -1.84
C SER A 9 3.76 6.76 -3.25
N GLY A 10 3.39 7.50 -4.31
CA GLY A 10 3.54 7.06 -5.71
C GLY A 10 2.72 5.82 -6.09
N MET A 11 1.77 5.39 -5.24
CA MET A 11 0.99 4.16 -5.39
C MET A 11 -0.49 4.40 -5.09
N THR A 12 -1.06 5.39 -5.79
CA THR A 12 -2.50 5.79 -5.75
C THR A 12 -3.14 5.96 -4.35
N GLY A 13 -2.32 6.07 -3.29
CA GLY A 13 -2.75 6.28 -1.92
C GLY A 13 -3.49 5.07 -1.35
N ILE A 14 -4.70 5.30 -0.84
CA ILE A 14 -5.55 4.24 -0.25
C ILE A 14 -6.18 3.31 -1.30
N ARG A 15 -6.25 3.73 -2.56
CA ARG A 15 -6.90 2.93 -3.62
C ARG A 15 -6.05 1.74 -4.06
N ALA A 16 -4.72 1.83 -3.96
CA ALA A 16 -3.82 0.68 -4.01
C ALA A 16 -3.18 0.45 -2.62
N ALA A 17 -1.88 0.17 -2.51
CA ALA A 17 -1.22 -0.08 -1.21
C ALA A 17 -0.42 1.11 -0.64
N GLY A 18 -0.59 2.31 -1.20
CA GLY A 18 0.19 3.50 -0.85
C GLY A 18 0.09 3.92 0.62
N ASP A 19 -1.08 3.82 1.23
CA ASP A 19 -1.24 4.16 2.66
C ASP A 19 -0.57 3.13 3.57
N LEU A 20 -0.63 1.84 3.22
CA LEU A 20 0.00 0.76 3.98
C LEU A 20 1.52 0.86 3.93
N VAL A 21 2.09 1.17 2.77
CA VAL A 21 3.54 1.38 2.62
C VAL A 21 3.97 2.62 3.37
N ALA A 22 3.26 3.74 3.23
CA ALA A 22 3.56 4.98 3.96
C ALA A 22 3.52 4.76 5.48
N ARG A 23 2.58 3.95 6.00
CA ARG A 23 2.56 3.59 7.42
C ARG A 23 3.82 2.85 7.86
N MET A 24 4.38 1.97 7.02
CA MET A 24 5.64 1.27 7.32
C MET A 24 6.83 2.23 7.25
N GLU A 25 6.85 3.15 6.28
CA GLU A 25 7.89 4.19 6.20
C GLU A 25 7.89 5.09 7.45
N PHE A 26 6.74 5.62 7.85
CA PHE A 26 6.66 6.55 8.99
C PHE A 26 6.69 5.87 10.36
N SER A 27 5.99 4.74 10.55
CA SER A 27 5.84 4.12 11.87
C SER A 27 6.99 3.19 12.22
N LYS A 28 7.66 2.62 11.21
CA LYS A 28 8.75 1.66 11.39
C LYS A 28 10.09 2.15 10.86
N ASN A 29 10.15 3.39 10.35
CA ASN A 29 11.35 4.01 9.77
C ASN A 29 12.00 3.10 8.70
N MET A 30 11.17 2.37 7.96
CA MET A 30 11.63 1.48 6.88
C MET A 30 11.96 2.29 5.65
N ARG A 31 12.98 1.85 4.88
CA ARG A 31 13.20 2.40 3.55
C ARG A 31 12.09 1.94 2.60
N ILE A 32 11.75 2.74 1.60
CA ILE A 32 10.65 2.47 0.66
C ILE A 32 10.69 1.05 0.05
N GLY A 33 11.87 0.53 -0.29
CA GLY A 33 12.03 -0.82 -0.84
C GLY A 33 11.66 -1.92 0.16
N GLU A 34 12.12 -1.79 1.40
CA GLU A 34 11.82 -2.72 2.51
C GLU A 34 10.35 -2.64 2.89
N ALA A 35 9.78 -1.42 2.94
CA ALA A 35 8.38 -1.19 3.23
C ALA A 35 7.47 -1.86 2.19
N LYS A 36 7.77 -1.72 0.89
CA LYS A 36 7.05 -2.42 -0.19
C LYS A 36 7.14 -3.93 -0.04
N GLU A 37 8.33 -4.45 0.21
CA GLU A 37 8.54 -5.89 0.37
C GLU A 37 7.81 -6.46 1.59
N TYR A 38 7.82 -5.73 2.69
CA TYR A 38 7.11 -6.09 3.90
C TYR A 38 5.59 -6.13 3.68
N VAL A 39 5.03 -5.10 3.02
CA VAL A 39 3.59 -5.03 2.74
C VAL A 39 3.17 -6.10 1.75
N ALA A 40 3.91 -6.28 0.64
CA ALA A 40 3.65 -7.34 -0.35
C ALA A 40 3.64 -8.73 0.30
N LYS A 41 4.67 -9.03 1.11
CA LYS A 41 4.76 -10.30 1.85
C LYS A 41 3.62 -10.49 2.84
N LYS A 42 3.16 -9.41 3.49
CA LYS A 42 2.05 -9.49 4.45
C LYS A 42 0.69 -9.68 3.78
N LEU A 43 0.51 -9.13 2.58
CA LEU A 43 -0.71 -9.28 1.78
C LEU A 43 -0.69 -10.54 0.90
N GLY A 44 0.47 -11.19 0.74
CA GLY A 44 0.60 -12.40 -0.08
C GLY A 44 0.63 -12.12 -1.59
N VAL A 45 1.00 -10.91 -2.00
CA VAL A 45 1.03 -10.46 -3.41
C VAL A 45 2.44 -10.11 -3.87
N ASP A 46 2.63 -9.90 -5.18
CA ASP A 46 3.89 -9.37 -5.70
C ASP A 46 4.02 -7.86 -5.41
N LYS A 47 5.26 -7.34 -5.43
CA LYS A 47 5.52 -5.91 -5.25
C LYS A 47 4.86 -5.07 -6.34
N MET A 48 4.68 -5.60 -7.55
CA MET A 48 4.01 -4.88 -8.64
C MET A 48 2.50 -4.80 -8.45
N ASP A 49 1.90 -5.77 -7.77
CA ASP A 49 0.45 -5.76 -7.52
C ASP A 49 0.05 -4.65 -6.53
N LEU A 50 1.00 -4.16 -5.72
CA LEU A 50 0.78 -3.06 -4.78
C LEU A 50 0.37 -1.73 -5.42
N VAL A 51 0.61 -1.57 -6.72
CA VAL A 51 0.21 -0.36 -7.47
C VAL A 51 -1.07 -0.56 -8.28
N ASP A 52 -1.56 -1.79 -8.39
CA ASP A 52 -2.78 -2.13 -9.12
C ASP A 52 -3.99 -1.89 -8.22
N GLU A 53 -4.84 -0.95 -8.62
CA GLU A 53 -6.07 -0.60 -7.91
C GLU A 53 -7.11 -1.74 -7.96
N HIS A 54 -7.12 -2.56 -9.02
CA HIS A 54 -8.09 -3.65 -9.13
C HIS A 54 -7.76 -4.79 -8.16
N VAL A 55 -6.51 -5.25 -8.18
CA VAL A 55 -6.04 -6.32 -7.27
C VAL A 55 -6.15 -5.87 -5.82
N MET A 56 -5.71 -4.63 -5.52
CA MET A 56 -5.78 -4.10 -4.16
C MET A 56 -7.21 -3.85 -3.68
N ARG A 57 -8.15 -3.53 -4.57
CA ARG A 57 -9.55 -3.38 -4.18
C ARG A 57 -10.17 -4.70 -3.74
N GLU A 58 -9.96 -5.77 -4.51
CA GLU A 58 -10.46 -7.11 -4.15
C GLU A 58 -9.87 -7.56 -2.81
N LEU A 59 -8.56 -7.39 -2.62
CA LEU A 59 -7.90 -7.71 -1.36
C LEU A 59 -8.40 -6.88 -0.18
N ARG A 60 -8.71 -5.60 -0.40
CA ARG A 60 -9.25 -4.73 0.67
C ARG A 60 -10.66 -5.10 1.06
N GLU A 61 -11.49 -5.50 0.09
CA GLU A 61 -12.84 -6.00 0.34
C GLU A 61 -12.77 -7.35 1.08
N GLU A 62 -11.86 -8.25 0.73
CA GLU A 62 -11.65 -9.53 1.42
C GLU A 62 -11.15 -9.35 2.86
N LEU A 63 -10.21 -8.42 3.06
CA LEU A 63 -9.59 -8.15 4.36
C LEU A 63 -10.36 -7.11 5.21
N ASP A 64 -11.46 -6.56 4.69
CA ASP A 64 -12.28 -5.50 5.32
C ASP A 64 -11.45 -4.27 5.75
N ILE A 65 -10.51 -3.84 4.90
CA ILE A 65 -9.59 -2.73 5.19
C ILE A 65 -9.76 -1.54 4.23
N GLY A 66 -10.70 -0.67 4.57
CA GLY A 66 -10.86 0.64 3.92
C GLY A 66 -11.38 0.53 2.49
N VAL A 67 -12.66 0.15 2.39
CA VAL A 67 -13.50 0.19 1.18
C VAL A 67 -13.96 1.63 0.89
#